data_AF-A0A497GM91-F1
#
_entry.id   AF-A0A497GM91-F1
#
_cell.length_a   1.000
_cell.length_b   1.000
_cell.length_c   1.000
_cell.angle_alpha   90.00
_cell.angle_beta   90.00
_cell.angle_gamma   90.00
#
_symmetry.space_group_name_H-M   'P 1'
#
loop_
_entity.id
_entity.type
_entity.pdbx_description
1 polymer ?
#
loop_
_entity_poly.entity_id
_entity_poly.type
_entity_poly.pdbx_seq_one_letter_code
_entity_poly.pdbx_strand_id
1 'polypeptide(L)'
;MSSNKIRALTTTMLIIIIAIAVIGVAFGVYFTITRRKEKGIVLRVITRHGYDILEKAKISFLQSDYAKKYGIKDIMFMSVDPSEWIDIIRESAQQPGRGIDVAWGGGPTLFDLLAREGLLAPLESEEVLDVVKDLPKEIAGSSMIRYSSEGKIIWVAAAISSFGFTINKDFLQERNLPIPQAWRDLANETYAITLPSPCIGTADPTASTSNTRMFEIILQIYGWEEGWKVLTLLAANAVIYSESGLVRDAVMRGDIGAGTTIDFYGYTAQLKKPGICIYIIPKDGSIVNGDPIALLVTSEHPDAAQAFIAWVLSVDGQKIWLDEDINRLPINPKVFDTPEGRKRADLKDSYERTIKSTTIQFSEELALSYEEAMRWFFHATLVKAHSELQETWRALAIARLQGKISREDFLKLIDEMANPLKFKFKDPNGEWHTFTMEYAQSINEKLLKDPEFRIKLVNTWRDAAKERYAKVLEELRKITG
;
A
#
# COMPACT_ATOMS: atom_id res chain seq x y z
N MET A 1 -44.15 -76.97 -20.73
CA MET A 1 -43.64 -75.80 -21.49
C MET A 1 -42.27 -76.14 -22.03
N SER A 2 -42.04 -76.01 -23.34
CA SER A 2 -40.79 -76.46 -23.99
C SER A 2 -39.60 -75.54 -23.69
N SER A 3 -38.40 -76.16 -23.60
CA SER A 3 -37.09 -75.54 -23.35
C SER A 3 -36.82 -74.23 -24.12
N ASN A 4 -37.35 -74.12 -25.34
CA ASN A 4 -37.18 -72.93 -26.19
C ASN A 4 -37.94 -71.69 -25.70
N LYS A 5 -39.10 -71.83 -25.02
CA LYS A 5 -39.82 -70.68 -24.45
C LYS A 5 -39.13 -70.10 -23.22
N ILE A 6 -38.44 -70.96 -22.44
CA ILE A 6 -37.69 -70.54 -21.25
C ILE A 6 -36.43 -69.78 -21.67
N ARG A 7 -35.70 -70.27 -22.70
CA ARG A 7 -34.53 -69.56 -23.26
C ARG A 7 -34.88 -68.21 -23.89
N ALA A 8 -36.02 -68.10 -24.57
CA ALA A 8 -36.48 -66.84 -25.13
C ALA A 8 -36.80 -65.83 -24.01
N LEU A 9 -37.53 -66.25 -22.97
CA LEU A 9 -37.84 -65.38 -21.82
C LEU A 9 -36.58 -64.91 -21.08
N THR A 10 -35.61 -65.81 -20.84
CA THR A 10 -34.37 -65.43 -20.15
C THR A 10 -33.51 -64.48 -20.98
N THR A 11 -33.49 -64.63 -22.30
CA THR A 11 -32.75 -63.73 -23.20
C THR A 11 -33.40 -62.34 -23.23
N THR A 12 -34.72 -62.27 -23.35
CA THR A 12 -35.45 -60.98 -23.32
C THR A 12 -35.29 -60.28 -21.97
N MET A 13 -35.35 -61.02 -20.87
CA MET A 13 -35.16 -60.47 -19.52
C MET A 13 -33.74 -59.94 -19.31
N LEU A 14 -32.72 -60.63 -19.83
CA LEU A 14 -31.33 -60.17 -19.77
C LEU A 14 -31.11 -58.88 -20.57
N ILE A 15 -31.70 -58.77 -21.76
CA ILE A 15 -31.63 -57.55 -22.59
C ILE A 15 -32.28 -56.36 -21.87
N ILE A 16 -33.43 -56.58 -21.21
CA ILE A 16 -34.11 -55.53 -20.43
C ILE A 16 -33.24 -55.07 -19.25
N ILE A 17 -32.59 -56.01 -18.53
CA ILE A 17 -31.70 -55.67 -17.42
C ILE A 17 -30.50 -54.85 -17.89
N ILE A 18 -29.89 -55.23 -19.02
CA ILE A 18 -28.76 -54.49 -19.60
C ILE A 18 -29.22 -53.10 -20.06
N ALA A 19 -30.37 -52.97 -20.70
CA ALA A 19 -30.91 -51.68 -21.11
C ALA A 19 -31.18 -50.76 -19.91
N ILE A 20 -31.76 -51.28 -18.83
CA ILE A 20 -31.98 -50.53 -17.58
C ILE A 20 -30.66 -50.12 -16.95
N ALA A 21 -29.64 -50.99 -16.96
CA ALA A 21 -28.31 -50.67 -16.43
C ALA A 21 -27.61 -49.58 -17.24
N VAL A 22 -27.68 -49.64 -18.58
CA VAL A 22 -27.10 -48.62 -19.47
C VAL A 22 -27.82 -47.27 -19.32
N ILE A 23 -29.15 -47.28 -19.21
CA ILE A 23 -29.93 -46.06 -18.93
C ILE A 23 -29.58 -45.53 -17.54
N GLY A 24 -29.44 -46.38 -16.52
CA GLY A 24 -29.04 -45.99 -15.18
C GLY A 24 -27.65 -45.36 -15.11
N VAL A 25 -26.69 -45.89 -15.86
CA VAL A 25 -25.33 -45.31 -15.98
C VAL A 25 -25.36 -44.00 -16.77
N ALA A 26 -26.07 -43.94 -17.90
CA ALA A 26 -26.21 -42.71 -18.67
C ALA A 26 -26.92 -41.61 -17.89
N PHE A 27 -27.96 -41.97 -17.12
CA PHE A 27 -28.67 -41.05 -16.24
C PHE A 27 -27.81 -40.66 -15.05
N GLY A 28 -27.01 -41.57 -14.48
CA GLY A 28 -26.06 -41.26 -13.41
C GLY A 28 -24.94 -40.32 -13.86
N VAL A 29 -24.39 -40.52 -15.06
CA VAL A 29 -23.40 -39.63 -15.68
C VAL A 29 -24.04 -38.28 -16.02
N TYR A 30 -25.23 -38.27 -16.63
CA TYR A 30 -25.99 -37.04 -16.90
C TYR A 30 -26.29 -36.28 -15.60
N PHE A 31 -26.78 -36.95 -14.57
CA PHE A 31 -27.10 -36.38 -13.27
C PHE A 31 -25.84 -35.86 -12.54
N THR A 32 -24.70 -36.53 -12.69
CA THR A 32 -23.42 -36.07 -12.13
C THR A 32 -22.88 -34.85 -12.88
N ILE A 33 -23.02 -34.82 -14.20
CA ILE A 33 -22.64 -33.67 -15.05
C ILE A 33 -23.57 -32.47 -14.76
N THR A 34 -24.88 -32.67 -14.63
CA THR A 34 -25.83 -31.60 -14.31
C THR A 34 -25.66 -31.09 -12.88
N ARG A 35 -25.36 -31.96 -11.90
CA ARG A 35 -25.12 -31.55 -10.50
C ARG A 35 -23.76 -30.86 -10.30
N ARG A 36 -22.75 -31.16 -11.14
CA ARG A 36 -21.53 -30.34 -11.23
C ARG A 36 -21.82 -28.94 -11.76
N LYS A 37 -22.81 -28.81 -12.67
CA LYS A 37 -23.30 -27.53 -13.20
C LYS A 37 -24.10 -26.70 -12.18
N GLU A 38 -24.52 -27.27 -11.05
CA GLU A 38 -25.32 -26.61 -10.01
C GLU A 38 -24.49 -25.93 -8.89
N LYS A 39 -23.20 -26.22 -8.75
CA LYS A 39 -22.33 -25.48 -7.81
C LYS A 39 -21.68 -24.34 -8.56
N GLY A 40 -22.23 -23.13 -8.43
CA GLY A 40 -21.63 -21.95 -9.05
C GLY A 40 -20.24 -21.62 -8.51
N ILE A 41 -19.50 -20.81 -9.26
CA ILE A 41 -18.09 -20.51 -8.99
C ILE A 41 -17.97 -19.59 -7.77
N VAL A 42 -17.02 -19.88 -6.88
CA VAL A 42 -16.60 -18.99 -5.80
C VAL A 42 -15.17 -18.56 -6.08
N LEU A 43 -14.98 -17.28 -6.45
CA LEU A 43 -13.64 -16.75 -6.68
C LEU A 43 -12.92 -16.51 -5.35
N ARG A 44 -11.63 -16.82 -5.30
CA ARG A 44 -10.76 -16.60 -4.14
C ARG A 44 -9.79 -15.48 -4.48
N VAL A 45 -9.87 -14.37 -3.75
CA VAL A 45 -9.11 -13.15 -4.04
C VAL A 45 -8.25 -12.78 -2.83
N ILE A 46 -6.93 -12.82 -2.98
CA ILE A 46 -6.00 -12.33 -1.96
C ILE A 46 -5.84 -10.81 -2.11
N THR A 47 -5.95 -10.07 -0.99
CA THR A 47 -6.10 -8.62 -1.05
C THR A 47 -5.62 -7.89 0.20
N ARG A 48 -5.26 -6.61 0.03
CA ARG A 48 -4.92 -5.66 1.10
C ARG A 48 -6.03 -4.63 1.36
N HIS A 49 -7.14 -4.71 0.63
CA HIS A 49 -8.21 -3.72 0.74
C HIS A 49 -8.98 -3.83 2.06
N GLY A 50 -9.45 -2.68 2.51
CA GLY A 50 -10.37 -2.57 3.63
C GLY A 50 -11.74 -3.17 3.31
N TYR A 51 -12.47 -3.55 4.36
CA TYR A 51 -13.77 -4.19 4.22
C TYR A 51 -14.79 -3.35 3.43
N ASP A 52 -14.70 -2.02 3.54
CA ASP A 52 -15.50 -1.03 2.80
C ASP A 52 -15.40 -1.21 1.28
N ILE A 53 -14.19 -1.39 0.75
CA ILE A 53 -13.95 -1.67 -0.68
C ILE A 53 -14.46 -3.07 -1.03
N LEU A 54 -14.13 -4.06 -0.20
CA LEU A 54 -14.42 -5.47 -0.48
C LEU A 54 -15.92 -5.75 -0.49
N GLU A 55 -16.68 -5.19 0.44
CA GLU A 55 -18.13 -5.32 0.52
C GLU A 55 -18.80 -4.71 -0.72
N LYS A 56 -18.46 -3.46 -1.07
CA LYS A 56 -19.02 -2.80 -2.25
C LYS A 56 -18.64 -3.50 -3.55
N ALA A 57 -17.40 -3.97 -3.65
CA ALA A 57 -16.94 -4.75 -4.80
C ALA A 57 -17.74 -6.05 -4.95
N LYS A 58 -17.91 -6.80 -3.86
CA LYS A 58 -18.69 -8.05 -3.84
C LYS A 58 -20.12 -7.83 -4.29
N ILE A 59 -20.82 -6.89 -3.67
CA ILE A 59 -22.23 -6.59 -3.95
C ILE A 59 -22.40 -6.18 -5.42
N SER A 60 -21.57 -5.25 -5.89
CA SER A 60 -21.69 -4.68 -7.24
C SER A 60 -21.31 -5.72 -8.30
N PHE A 61 -20.24 -6.49 -8.08
CA PHE A 61 -19.81 -7.51 -9.03
C PHE A 61 -20.82 -8.63 -9.18
N LEU A 62 -21.36 -9.18 -8.09
CA LEU A 62 -22.28 -10.32 -8.15
C LEU A 62 -23.61 -9.98 -8.84
N GLN A 63 -23.95 -8.69 -8.96
CA GLN A 63 -25.10 -8.19 -9.72
C GLN A 63 -24.79 -7.94 -11.21
N SER A 64 -23.51 -7.89 -11.59
CA SER A 64 -23.05 -7.61 -12.94
C SER A 64 -23.32 -8.74 -13.93
N ASP A 65 -23.29 -8.41 -15.21
CA ASP A 65 -23.44 -9.41 -16.26
C ASP A 65 -22.22 -10.32 -16.39
N TYR A 66 -21.03 -9.87 -15.94
CA TYR A 66 -19.84 -10.72 -15.81
C TYR A 66 -20.11 -11.90 -14.86
N ALA A 67 -20.59 -11.62 -13.64
CA ALA A 67 -20.88 -12.68 -12.66
C ALA A 67 -21.94 -13.66 -13.17
N LYS A 68 -23.00 -13.16 -13.80
CA LYS A 68 -24.06 -14.00 -14.39
C LYS A 68 -23.53 -14.87 -15.54
N LYS A 69 -22.78 -14.29 -16.48
CA LYS A 69 -22.24 -14.95 -17.68
C LYS A 69 -21.32 -16.11 -17.30
N TYR A 70 -20.46 -15.92 -16.30
CA TYR A 70 -19.48 -16.92 -15.87
C TYR A 70 -19.98 -17.81 -14.72
N GLY A 71 -21.25 -17.66 -14.30
CA GLY A 71 -21.83 -18.49 -13.24
C GLY A 71 -21.16 -18.28 -11.88
N ILE A 72 -20.60 -17.10 -11.63
CA ILE A 72 -19.96 -16.74 -10.37
C ILE A 72 -21.04 -16.40 -9.34
N LYS A 73 -21.01 -17.08 -8.20
CA LYS A 73 -22.02 -16.97 -7.14
C LYS A 73 -21.50 -16.29 -5.90
N ASP A 74 -20.18 -16.32 -5.69
CA ASP A 74 -19.58 -15.66 -4.55
C ASP A 74 -18.13 -15.24 -4.81
N ILE A 75 -17.65 -14.32 -3.98
CA ILE A 75 -16.23 -13.98 -3.87
C ILE A 75 -15.81 -14.12 -2.41
N MET A 76 -14.75 -14.88 -2.17
CA MET A 76 -14.07 -14.97 -0.90
C MET A 76 -12.79 -14.13 -0.93
N PHE A 77 -12.83 -12.99 -0.25
CA PHE A 77 -11.66 -12.16 -0.05
C PHE A 77 -10.81 -12.67 1.11
N MET A 78 -9.50 -12.69 0.90
CA MET A 78 -8.49 -13.12 1.87
C MET A 78 -7.59 -11.93 2.18
N SER A 79 -7.87 -11.25 3.30
CA SER A 79 -7.04 -10.15 3.80
C SER A 79 -5.82 -10.71 4.52
N VAL A 80 -4.68 -10.66 3.85
CA VAL A 80 -3.43 -11.30 4.29
C VAL A 80 -2.31 -10.26 4.35
N ASP A 81 -1.38 -10.38 5.29
CA ASP A 81 -0.18 -9.54 5.33
C ASP A 81 0.72 -9.79 4.10
N PRO A 82 1.30 -8.76 3.43
CA PRO A 82 2.03 -8.95 2.17
C PRO A 82 3.21 -9.91 2.32
N SER A 83 3.81 -9.97 3.51
CA SER A 83 4.93 -10.88 3.80
C SER A 83 4.54 -12.35 3.70
N GLU A 84 3.25 -12.68 3.85
CA GLU A 84 2.73 -14.05 3.81
C GLU A 84 2.15 -14.42 2.43
N TRP A 85 2.03 -13.49 1.49
CA TRP A 85 1.32 -13.73 0.22
C TRP A 85 1.94 -14.85 -0.61
N ILE A 86 3.27 -14.86 -0.75
CA ILE A 86 3.98 -15.86 -1.56
C ILE A 86 3.72 -17.27 -1.03
N ASP A 87 3.90 -17.46 0.28
CA ASP A 87 3.73 -18.75 0.93
C ASP A 87 2.28 -19.21 0.87
N ILE A 88 1.32 -18.33 1.19
CA ILE A 88 -0.10 -18.65 1.11
C ILE A 88 -0.53 -18.99 -0.32
N ILE A 89 -0.09 -18.25 -1.33
CA ILE A 89 -0.40 -18.56 -2.74
C ILE A 89 0.12 -19.96 -3.09
N ARG A 90 1.38 -20.27 -2.77
CA ARG A 90 2.00 -21.57 -3.06
C ARG A 90 1.35 -22.73 -2.31
N GLU A 91 1.10 -22.57 -1.02
CA GLU A 91 0.47 -23.61 -0.19
C GLU A 91 -0.98 -23.88 -0.60
N SER A 92 -1.72 -22.82 -0.96
CA SER A 92 -3.10 -22.94 -1.42
C SER A 92 -3.20 -23.77 -2.71
N ALA A 93 -2.23 -23.62 -3.62
CA ALA A 93 -2.15 -24.37 -4.87
C ALA A 93 -1.92 -25.87 -4.69
N GLN A 94 -1.40 -26.30 -3.54
CA GLN A 94 -1.17 -27.72 -3.24
C GLN A 94 -2.45 -28.44 -2.78
N GLN A 95 -3.50 -27.69 -2.44
CA GLN A 95 -4.76 -28.22 -1.95
C GLN A 95 -5.83 -28.13 -3.05
N PRO A 96 -6.39 -29.26 -3.54
CA PRO A 96 -7.41 -29.24 -4.58
C PRO A 96 -8.64 -28.41 -4.19
N GLY A 97 -9.11 -27.52 -5.08
CA GLY A 97 -10.24 -26.64 -4.81
C GLY A 97 -9.89 -25.41 -3.97
N ARG A 98 -8.60 -25.17 -3.73
CA ARG A 98 -8.09 -24.06 -2.91
C ARG A 98 -6.99 -23.27 -3.60
N GLY A 99 -6.88 -23.32 -4.93
CA GLY A 99 -6.15 -22.28 -5.65
C GLY A 99 -6.70 -20.88 -5.34
N ILE A 100 -5.82 -19.87 -5.29
CA ILE A 100 -6.25 -18.47 -5.24
C ILE A 100 -6.29 -17.97 -6.69
N ASP A 101 -7.37 -17.28 -7.06
CA ASP A 101 -7.62 -16.90 -8.44
C ASP A 101 -7.03 -15.53 -8.79
N VAL A 102 -7.18 -14.55 -7.91
CA VAL A 102 -6.84 -13.15 -8.17
C VAL A 102 -6.06 -12.55 -7.01
N ALA A 103 -5.04 -11.76 -7.33
CA ALA A 103 -4.38 -10.84 -6.40
C ALA A 103 -4.88 -9.42 -6.66
N TRP A 104 -5.30 -8.70 -5.60
CA TRP A 104 -5.83 -7.34 -5.74
C TRP A 104 -5.40 -6.40 -4.62
N GLY A 105 -4.67 -5.36 -4.99
CA GLY A 105 -4.20 -4.29 -4.11
C GLY A 105 -2.97 -4.65 -3.29
N GLY A 106 -2.20 -3.63 -2.91
CA GLY A 106 -0.90 -3.80 -2.24
C GLY A 106 0.26 -3.08 -2.91
N GLY A 107 0.00 -2.39 -4.03
CA GLY A 107 0.96 -1.56 -4.75
C GLY A 107 1.84 -2.32 -5.76
N PRO A 108 2.52 -1.60 -6.68
CA PRO A 108 3.29 -2.20 -7.76
C PRO A 108 4.41 -3.12 -7.28
N THR A 109 5.07 -2.75 -6.19
CA THR A 109 6.20 -3.47 -5.58
C THR A 109 5.86 -4.92 -5.23
N LEU A 110 4.72 -5.13 -4.56
CA LEU A 110 4.26 -6.47 -4.19
C LEU A 110 3.97 -7.30 -5.44
N PHE A 111 3.33 -6.71 -6.45
CA PHE A 111 2.98 -7.41 -7.68
C PHE A 111 4.20 -7.72 -8.55
N ASP A 112 5.21 -6.86 -8.54
CA ASP A 112 6.49 -7.13 -9.19
C ASP A 112 7.25 -8.25 -8.50
N LEU A 113 7.18 -8.33 -7.17
CA LEU A 113 7.69 -9.47 -6.42
C LEU A 113 6.95 -10.76 -6.80
N LEU A 114 5.61 -10.75 -6.84
CA LEU A 114 4.83 -11.91 -7.30
C LEU A 114 5.20 -12.32 -8.74
N ALA A 115 5.44 -11.35 -9.63
CA ALA A 115 5.87 -11.61 -11.00
C ALA A 115 7.25 -12.27 -11.05
N ARG A 116 8.21 -11.77 -10.27
CA ARG A 116 9.57 -12.35 -10.14
C ARG A 116 9.52 -13.78 -9.60
N GLU A 117 8.62 -14.06 -8.66
CA GLU A 117 8.38 -15.39 -8.09
C GLU A 117 7.57 -16.32 -9.02
N GLY A 118 7.20 -15.87 -10.21
CA GLY A 118 6.46 -16.65 -11.21
C GLY A 118 5.00 -16.92 -10.82
N LEU A 119 4.41 -16.09 -9.96
CA LEU A 119 3.08 -16.30 -9.41
C LEU A 119 1.95 -15.60 -10.19
N LEU A 120 2.29 -14.72 -11.14
CA LEU A 120 1.30 -14.03 -11.98
C LEU A 120 1.16 -14.71 -13.34
N ALA A 121 -0.09 -14.96 -13.74
CA ALA A 121 -0.44 -15.44 -15.07
C ALA A 121 -0.77 -14.26 -16.01
N PRO A 122 -0.55 -14.40 -17.32
CA PRO A 122 -0.90 -13.35 -18.28
C PRO A 122 -2.42 -13.13 -18.34
N LEU A 123 -2.82 -11.89 -18.57
CA LEU A 123 -4.19 -11.49 -18.88
C LEU A 123 -4.40 -11.57 -20.39
N GLU A 124 -5.30 -12.45 -20.82
CA GLU A 124 -5.49 -12.81 -22.23
C GLU A 124 -6.96 -12.85 -22.67
N SER A 125 -7.92 -12.79 -21.75
CA SER A 125 -9.34 -12.83 -22.12
C SER A 125 -9.74 -11.59 -22.93
N GLU A 126 -10.63 -11.77 -23.90
CA GLU A 126 -11.13 -10.69 -24.74
C GLU A 126 -11.74 -9.57 -23.89
N GLU A 127 -12.51 -9.92 -22.85
CA GLU A 127 -13.12 -8.94 -21.95
C GLU A 127 -12.11 -8.07 -21.20
N VAL A 128 -10.99 -8.64 -20.72
CA VAL A 128 -9.96 -7.86 -20.03
C VAL A 128 -9.23 -6.98 -21.04
N LEU A 129 -8.82 -7.53 -22.18
CA LEU A 129 -8.09 -6.79 -23.20
C LEU A 129 -8.93 -5.63 -23.78
N ASP A 130 -10.25 -5.83 -23.93
CA ASP A 130 -11.17 -4.80 -24.38
C ASP A 130 -11.28 -3.63 -23.41
N VAL A 131 -11.29 -3.89 -22.10
CA VAL A 131 -11.32 -2.82 -21.09
C VAL A 131 -9.96 -2.13 -20.98
N VAL A 132 -8.86 -2.89 -21.00
CA VAL A 132 -7.51 -2.35 -20.81
C VAL A 132 -7.08 -1.40 -21.91
N LYS A 133 -7.56 -1.58 -23.15
CA LYS A 133 -7.23 -0.70 -24.29
C LYS A 133 -7.57 0.78 -24.04
N ASP A 134 -8.57 1.03 -23.20
CA ASP A 134 -9.09 2.35 -22.88
C ASP A 134 -8.43 2.98 -21.64
N LEU A 135 -7.57 2.22 -20.95
CA LEU A 135 -6.88 2.69 -19.75
C LEU A 135 -5.58 3.41 -20.10
N PRO A 136 -5.21 4.45 -19.32
CA PRO A 136 -3.90 5.06 -19.44
C PRO A 136 -2.82 4.03 -19.11
N LYS A 137 -1.80 3.93 -19.97
CA LYS A 137 -0.65 3.03 -19.76
C LYS A 137 0.33 3.57 -18.72
N GLU A 138 0.39 4.89 -18.61
CA GLU A 138 1.26 5.62 -17.69
C GLU A 138 0.48 6.80 -17.13
N ILE A 139 0.67 7.08 -15.84
CA ILE A 139 0.18 8.29 -15.19
C ILE A 139 1.34 8.90 -14.43
N ALA A 140 1.66 10.16 -14.77
CA ALA A 140 2.71 10.94 -14.12
C ALA A 140 4.04 10.17 -13.98
N GLY A 141 4.53 9.55 -15.05
CA GLY A 141 5.80 8.82 -15.06
C GLY A 141 5.74 7.38 -14.52
N SER A 142 4.62 6.98 -13.91
CA SER A 142 4.45 5.63 -13.36
C SER A 142 3.68 4.73 -14.32
N SER A 143 4.19 3.52 -14.54
CA SER A 143 3.48 2.52 -15.33
C SER A 143 2.23 2.03 -14.60
N MET A 144 1.12 2.02 -15.32
CA MET A 144 -0.17 1.52 -14.85
C MET A 144 -0.46 0.10 -15.35
N ILE A 145 0.31 -0.37 -16.32
CA ILE A 145 0.17 -1.69 -16.92
C ILE A 145 1.54 -2.33 -16.98
N ARG A 146 1.67 -3.51 -16.38
CA ARG A 146 2.94 -4.23 -16.42
C ARG A 146 2.91 -5.35 -17.43
N TYR A 147 4.01 -5.48 -18.14
CA TYR A 147 4.21 -6.49 -19.17
C TYR A 147 5.29 -7.48 -18.73
N SER A 148 5.11 -8.76 -19.08
CA SER A 148 6.16 -9.78 -19.00
C SER A 148 7.26 -9.52 -20.03
N SER A 149 8.36 -10.25 -19.93
CA SER A 149 9.42 -10.27 -20.94
C SER A 149 8.93 -10.66 -22.35
N GLU A 150 7.83 -11.41 -22.43
CA GLU A 150 7.17 -11.82 -23.68
C GLU A 150 6.15 -10.78 -24.19
N GLY A 151 6.02 -9.64 -23.52
CA GLY A 151 5.09 -8.57 -23.90
C GLY A 151 3.63 -8.83 -23.52
N LYS A 152 3.35 -9.79 -22.64
CA LYS A 152 2.00 -10.10 -22.15
C LYS A 152 1.68 -9.26 -20.92
N ILE A 153 0.44 -8.81 -20.77
CA ILE A 153 0.01 -8.04 -19.59
C ILE A 153 -0.04 -8.99 -18.39
N ILE A 154 0.62 -8.64 -17.28
CA ILE A 154 0.66 -9.47 -16.07
C ILE A 154 -0.06 -8.84 -14.88
N TRP A 155 -0.16 -7.51 -14.83
CA TRP A 155 -1.03 -6.81 -13.90
C TRP A 155 -1.44 -5.45 -14.47
N VAL A 156 -2.59 -4.95 -14.02
CA VAL A 156 -3.13 -3.63 -14.39
C VAL A 156 -3.55 -2.88 -13.13
N ALA A 157 -3.28 -1.60 -13.04
CA ALA A 157 -3.77 -0.76 -11.94
C ALA A 157 -5.30 -0.61 -12.02
N ALA A 158 -5.99 -0.76 -10.89
CA ALA A 158 -7.44 -0.58 -10.76
C ALA A 158 -7.84 0.78 -10.18
N ALA A 159 -6.91 1.42 -9.47
CA ALA A 159 -7.02 2.77 -8.92
C ALA A 159 -5.63 3.42 -8.94
N ILE A 160 -5.56 4.73 -8.71
CA ILE A 160 -4.30 5.44 -8.49
C ILE A 160 -4.27 6.08 -7.11
N SER A 161 -3.06 6.25 -6.58
CA SER A 161 -2.82 6.93 -5.31
C SER A 161 -1.60 7.83 -5.39
N SER A 162 -1.72 9.01 -4.77
CA SER A 162 -0.61 9.93 -4.52
C SER A 162 -0.27 9.99 -3.04
N PHE A 163 0.95 10.45 -2.75
CA PHE A 163 1.51 10.48 -1.39
C PHE A 163 1.83 11.92 -0.99
N GLY A 164 1.46 12.29 0.23
CA GLY A 164 1.54 13.68 0.66
C GLY A 164 1.17 13.86 2.12
N PHE A 165 0.53 14.99 2.43
CA PHE A 165 0.06 15.29 3.77
C PHE A 165 -1.24 16.07 3.75
N THR A 166 -2.03 15.90 4.81
CA THR A 166 -3.25 16.67 5.02
C THR A 166 -2.96 17.76 6.04
N ILE A 167 -3.44 18.97 5.79
CA ILE A 167 -3.35 20.10 6.71
C ILE A 167 -4.71 20.42 7.33
N ASN A 168 -4.69 21.07 8.49
CA ASN A 168 -5.81 21.79 9.07
C ASN A 168 -5.50 23.29 9.02
N LYS A 169 -6.19 24.02 8.14
CA LYS A 169 -5.93 25.45 7.92
C LYS A 169 -6.20 26.30 9.15
N ASP A 170 -7.28 26.00 9.87
CA ASP A 170 -7.69 26.78 11.04
C ASP A 170 -6.62 26.67 12.13
N PHE A 171 -6.14 25.46 12.41
CA PHE A 171 -5.04 25.23 13.35
C PHE A 171 -3.79 26.05 12.98
N LEU A 172 -3.37 25.99 11.71
CA LEU A 172 -2.16 26.68 11.25
C LEU A 172 -2.33 28.20 11.35
N GLN A 173 -3.50 28.72 10.96
CA GLN A 173 -3.82 30.14 11.02
C GLN A 173 -3.87 30.66 12.46
N GLU A 174 -4.57 29.97 13.36
CA GLU A 174 -4.70 30.36 14.78
C GLU A 174 -3.35 30.43 15.49
N ARG A 175 -2.38 29.62 15.05
CA ARG A 175 -1.02 29.56 15.62
C ARG A 175 0.02 30.38 14.86
N ASN A 176 -0.39 31.10 13.80
CA ASN A 176 0.52 31.83 12.91
C ASN A 176 1.64 30.94 12.34
N LEU A 177 1.31 29.68 12.03
CA LEU A 177 2.24 28.74 11.40
C LEU A 177 2.12 28.80 9.87
N PRO A 178 3.22 28.66 9.13
CA PRO A 178 3.17 28.61 7.68
C PRO A 178 2.41 27.37 7.20
N ILE A 179 1.84 27.44 5.99
CA ILE A 179 1.26 26.28 5.34
C ILE A 179 2.38 25.50 4.65
N PRO A 180 2.64 24.21 5.00
CA PRO A 180 3.66 23.42 4.32
C PRO A 180 3.25 23.14 2.88
N GLN A 181 4.21 23.13 1.96
CA GLN A 181 4.03 22.88 0.53
C GLN A 181 4.94 21.78 0.00
N ALA A 182 5.96 21.41 0.78
CA ALA A 182 6.99 20.42 0.46
C ALA A 182 7.19 19.47 1.66
N TRP A 183 7.74 18.27 1.44
CA TRP A 183 8.12 17.35 2.52
C TRP A 183 9.07 18.00 3.53
N ARG A 184 10.06 18.75 3.02
CA ARG A 184 11.04 19.47 3.86
C ARG A 184 10.40 20.55 4.73
N ASP A 185 9.23 21.07 4.36
CA ASP A 185 8.56 22.06 5.21
C ASP A 185 8.10 21.43 6.52
N LEU A 186 7.67 20.16 6.54
CA LEU A 186 7.30 19.45 7.77
C LEU A 186 8.47 19.32 8.77
N ALA A 187 9.71 19.43 8.28
CA ALA A 187 10.95 19.41 9.06
C ALA A 187 11.42 20.81 9.52
N ASN A 188 10.69 21.88 9.20
CA ASN A 188 11.12 23.25 9.48
C ASN A 188 11.11 23.58 10.99
N GLU A 189 12.09 24.36 11.44
CA GLU A 189 12.23 24.80 12.84
C GLU A 189 11.06 25.66 13.34
N THR A 190 10.30 26.28 12.44
CA THR A 190 9.13 27.11 12.79
C THR A 190 8.04 26.29 13.47
N TYR A 191 7.88 25.01 13.13
CA TYR A 191 6.90 24.14 13.79
C TYR A 191 7.33 23.72 15.20
N ALA A 192 8.63 23.79 15.50
CA ALA A 192 9.16 23.43 16.81
C ALA A 192 8.70 24.39 17.93
N ILE A 193 8.17 25.57 17.59
CA ILE A 193 7.65 26.53 18.58
C ILE A 193 6.46 25.98 19.38
N THR A 194 5.75 24.97 18.85
CA THR A 194 4.63 24.36 19.54
C THR A 194 5.08 23.28 20.53
N LEU A 195 6.34 22.83 20.45
CA LEU A 195 6.87 21.79 21.33
C LEU A 195 6.83 22.23 22.81
N PRO A 196 6.42 21.34 23.74
CA PRO A 196 6.30 19.89 23.58
C PRO A 196 4.95 19.38 23.04
N SER A 197 4.04 20.26 22.63
CA SER A 197 2.77 19.89 21.98
C SER A 197 2.96 19.91 20.44
N PRO A 198 3.26 18.78 19.80
CA PRO A 198 3.63 18.79 18.39
C PRO A 198 2.44 19.20 17.52
N CYS A 199 2.72 19.86 16.41
CA CYS A 199 1.71 20.25 15.43
C CYS A 199 1.81 19.48 14.11
N ILE A 200 2.82 18.61 13.98
CA ILE A 200 2.96 17.66 12.87
C ILE A 200 2.51 16.27 13.36
N GLY A 201 2.03 15.42 12.45
CA GLY A 201 1.75 14.02 12.72
C GLY A 201 2.35 13.11 11.65
N THR A 202 2.87 11.97 12.07
CA THR A 202 3.30 10.90 11.16
C THR A 202 3.01 9.55 11.79
N ALA A 203 3.10 8.47 11.01
CA ALA A 203 2.96 7.12 11.55
C ALA A 203 4.29 6.35 11.52
N ASP A 204 4.42 5.36 12.40
CA ASP A 204 5.54 4.44 12.40
C ASP A 204 5.55 3.60 11.11
N PRO A 205 6.66 3.56 10.34
CA PRO A 205 6.71 2.82 9.08
C PRO A 205 6.74 1.29 9.30
N THR A 206 6.97 0.82 10.52
CA THR A 206 6.77 -0.60 10.87
C THR A 206 5.29 -0.97 10.91
N ALA A 207 4.40 -0.01 11.15
CA ALA A 207 2.95 -0.23 11.26
C ALA A 207 2.13 0.37 10.09
N SER A 208 2.72 1.23 9.26
CA SER A 208 2.00 1.94 8.20
C SER A 208 2.73 1.92 6.85
N THR A 209 2.25 1.10 5.91
CA THR A 209 2.84 0.95 4.56
C THR A 209 2.85 2.25 3.75
N SER A 210 1.83 3.09 3.88
CA SER A 210 1.82 4.43 3.24
C SER A 210 2.93 5.33 3.77
N ASN A 211 3.28 5.26 5.06
CA ASN A 211 4.37 6.04 5.64
C ASN A 211 5.72 5.47 5.22
N THR A 212 5.86 4.13 5.16
CA THR A 212 7.03 3.49 4.52
C THR A 212 7.29 4.08 3.14
N ARG A 213 6.24 4.13 2.29
CA ARG A 213 6.36 4.71 0.95
C ARG A 213 6.69 6.21 0.96
N MET A 214 6.06 7.00 1.82
CA MET A 214 6.38 8.43 1.96
C MET A 214 7.84 8.66 2.35
N PHE A 215 8.42 7.77 3.18
CA PHE A 215 9.82 7.91 3.60
C PHE A 215 10.80 7.48 2.51
N GLU A 216 10.47 6.44 1.73
CA GLU A 216 11.22 6.09 0.51
C GLU A 216 11.23 7.24 -0.49
N ILE A 217 10.09 7.90 -0.70
CA ILE A 217 9.97 9.08 -1.56
C ILE A 217 10.91 10.19 -1.07
N ILE A 218 10.88 10.50 0.23
CA ILE A 218 11.77 11.51 0.83
C ILE A 218 13.25 11.14 0.64
N LEU A 219 13.63 9.87 0.86
CA LEU A 219 15.01 9.40 0.67
C LEU A 219 15.46 9.45 -0.79
N GLN A 220 14.57 9.23 -1.76
CA GLN A 220 14.90 9.30 -3.18
C GLN A 220 14.90 10.75 -3.72
N ILE A 221 14.05 11.64 -3.20
CA ILE A 221 14.08 13.09 -3.52
C ILE A 221 15.40 13.70 -3.06
N TYR A 222 15.78 13.43 -1.81
CA TYR A 222 16.86 14.16 -1.14
C TYR A 222 18.19 13.40 -1.11
N GLY A 223 18.21 12.14 -1.53
CA GLY A 223 19.34 11.25 -1.30
C GLY A 223 19.40 10.78 0.16
N TRP A 224 20.26 9.78 0.43
CA TRP A 224 20.32 9.12 1.73
C TRP A 224 20.60 10.08 2.89
N GLU A 225 21.64 10.91 2.75
CA GLU A 225 22.08 11.78 3.84
C GLU A 225 21.05 12.86 4.17
N GLU A 226 20.68 13.70 3.20
CA GLU A 226 19.74 14.79 3.41
C GLU A 226 18.32 14.30 3.65
N GLY A 227 17.92 13.18 3.05
CA GLY A 227 16.62 12.56 3.28
C GLY A 227 16.46 12.10 4.73
N TRP A 228 17.48 11.48 5.32
CA TRP A 228 17.45 11.13 6.76
C TRP A 228 17.44 12.36 7.67
N LYS A 229 18.07 13.47 7.28
CA LYS A 229 17.94 14.74 8.02
C LYS A 229 16.49 15.24 7.99
N VAL A 230 15.84 15.21 6.82
CA VAL A 230 14.42 15.57 6.68
C VAL A 230 13.53 14.64 7.54
N LEU A 231 13.71 13.32 7.46
CA LEU A 231 12.92 12.36 8.25
C LEU A 231 13.10 12.56 9.75
N THR A 232 14.34 12.78 10.22
CA THR A 232 14.64 13.00 11.64
C THR A 232 13.94 14.26 12.16
N LEU A 233 14.04 15.36 11.42
CA LEU A 233 13.43 16.64 11.83
C LEU A 233 11.91 16.65 11.70
N LEU A 234 11.36 15.99 10.67
CA LEU A 234 9.93 15.74 10.55
C LEU A 234 9.43 14.97 11.76
N ALA A 235 10.08 13.86 12.11
CA ALA A 235 9.72 13.07 13.29
C ALA A 235 9.86 13.90 14.58
N ALA A 236 10.90 14.72 14.72
CA ALA A 236 11.09 15.58 15.89
C ALA A 236 9.99 16.66 16.05
N ASN A 237 9.36 17.08 14.96
CA ASN A 237 8.20 17.99 14.97
C ASN A 237 6.87 17.25 15.17
N ALA A 238 6.85 15.92 15.14
CA ALA A 238 5.63 15.14 15.00
C ALA A 238 5.20 14.41 16.27
N VAL A 239 3.89 14.19 16.43
CA VAL A 239 3.37 13.04 17.18
C VAL A 239 3.49 11.80 16.29
N ILE A 240 3.98 10.68 16.84
CA ILE A 240 4.03 9.39 16.14
C ILE A 240 2.76 8.58 16.46
N TYR A 241 1.95 8.32 15.44
CA TYR A 241 0.74 7.51 15.51
C TYR A 241 1.01 6.05 15.11
N SER A 242 0.16 5.14 15.56
CA SER A 242 0.25 3.71 15.22
C SER A 242 -0.20 3.39 13.79
N GLU A 243 -0.94 4.28 13.13
CA GLU A 243 -1.41 4.11 11.75
C GLU A 243 -1.77 5.43 11.09
N SER A 244 -1.76 5.46 9.75
CA SER A 244 -2.07 6.67 8.96
C SER A 244 -3.52 7.17 9.15
N GLY A 245 -4.47 6.29 9.46
CA GLY A 245 -5.86 6.69 9.71
C GLY A 245 -5.99 7.62 10.93
N LEU A 246 -5.22 7.35 11.99
CA LEU A 246 -5.19 8.19 13.18
C LEU A 246 -4.52 9.55 12.92
N VAL A 247 -3.53 9.61 12.02
CA VAL A 247 -2.94 10.88 11.57
C VAL A 247 -4.01 11.74 10.89
N ARG A 248 -4.77 11.16 9.95
CA ARG A 248 -5.91 11.85 9.30
C ARG A 248 -6.90 12.36 10.33
N ASP A 249 -7.31 11.53 11.28
CA ASP A 249 -8.32 11.89 12.26
C ASP A 249 -7.85 13.02 13.19
N ALA A 250 -6.58 13.02 13.57
CA ALA A 250 -5.98 14.10 14.36
C ALA A 250 -5.98 15.43 13.62
N VAL A 251 -5.65 15.44 12.32
CA VAL A 251 -5.77 16.64 11.47
C VAL A 251 -7.24 17.10 11.39
N MET A 252 -8.17 16.18 11.17
CA MET A 252 -9.61 16.48 11.08
C MET A 252 -10.21 17.04 12.37
N ARG A 253 -9.72 16.58 13.53
CA ARG A 253 -10.12 17.11 14.85
C ARG A 253 -9.46 18.44 15.18
N GLY A 254 -8.38 18.81 14.49
CA GLY A 254 -7.58 19.98 14.81
C GLY A 254 -6.64 19.75 16.01
N ASP A 255 -6.29 18.49 16.29
CA ASP A 255 -5.28 18.16 17.30
C ASP A 255 -3.87 18.56 16.82
N ILE A 256 -3.66 18.50 15.50
CA ILE A 256 -2.42 18.85 14.79
C ILE A 256 -2.72 19.69 13.53
N GLY A 257 -1.74 20.46 13.07
CA GLY A 257 -1.86 21.35 11.91
C GLY A 257 -1.53 20.69 10.57
N ALA A 258 -0.68 19.68 10.55
CA ALA A 258 -0.38 18.90 9.35
C ALA A 258 0.00 17.46 9.70
N GLY A 259 -0.25 16.50 8.81
CA GLY A 259 0.23 15.14 9.01
C GLY A 259 0.31 14.32 7.74
N THR A 260 1.26 13.39 7.69
CA THR A 260 1.52 12.53 6.53
C THR A 260 0.33 11.61 6.26
N THR A 261 -0.19 11.65 5.04
CA THR A 261 -1.37 10.88 4.63
C THR A 261 -1.27 10.48 3.17
N ILE A 262 -1.80 9.31 2.85
CA ILE A 262 -2.13 8.97 1.46
C ILE A 262 -3.37 9.74 1.02
N ASP A 263 -3.51 9.94 -0.28
CA ASP A 263 -4.48 10.85 -0.86
C ASP A 263 -5.95 10.58 -0.51
N PHE A 264 -6.42 9.32 -0.55
CA PHE A 264 -7.80 9.01 -0.20
C PHE A 264 -8.15 9.38 1.25
N TYR A 265 -7.19 9.32 2.18
CA TYR A 265 -7.39 9.86 3.53
C TYR A 265 -7.49 11.38 3.54
N GLY A 266 -6.67 12.06 2.73
CA GLY A 266 -6.77 13.50 2.55
C GLY A 266 -8.07 13.94 1.89
N TYR A 267 -8.56 13.21 0.89
CA TYR A 267 -9.84 13.48 0.23
C TYR A 267 -11.01 13.24 1.18
N THR A 268 -10.99 12.18 1.98
CA THR A 268 -11.96 11.95 3.05
C THR A 268 -11.95 13.10 4.07
N ALA A 269 -10.77 13.58 4.47
CA ALA A 269 -10.67 14.73 5.37
C ALA A 269 -11.25 16.01 4.74
N GLN A 270 -10.93 16.30 3.47
CA GLN A 270 -11.50 17.44 2.72
C GLN A 270 -13.03 17.38 2.65
N LEU A 271 -13.57 16.20 2.36
CA LEU A 271 -15.01 15.99 2.23
C LEU A 271 -15.73 16.19 3.58
N LYS A 272 -15.17 15.64 4.67
CA LYS A 272 -15.78 15.72 6.02
C LYS A 272 -15.53 17.07 6.71
N LYS A 273 -14.49 17.82 6.31
CA LYS A 273 -14.09 19.13 6.88
C LYS A 273 -13.82 20.15 5.75
N PRO A 274 -14.84 20.52 4.96
CA PRO A 274 -14.68 21.37 3.78
C PRO A 274 -14.14 22.75 4.15
N GLY A 275 -13.14 23.23 3.40
CA GLY A 275 -12.49 24.53 3.61
C GLY A 275 -11.44 24.58 4.73
N ILE A 276 -11.47 23.59 5.65
CA ILE A 276 -10.56 23.45 6.79
C ILE A 276 -9.44 22.47 6.46
N CYS A 277 -9.80 21.23 6.11
CA CYS A 277 -8.82 20.22 5.74
C CYS A 277 -8.48 20.31 4.26
N ILE A 278 -7.19 20.21 3.92
CA ILE A 278 -6.70 20.20 2.53
C ILE A 278 -5.62 19.13 2.40
N TYR A 279 -5.73 18.31 1.37
CA TYR A 279 -4.66 17.40 0.97
C TYR A 279 -3.65 18.10 0.06
N ILE A 280 -2.38 17.92 0.37
CA ILE A 280 -1.26 18.53 -0.36
C ILE A 280 -0.39 17.43 -0.95
N ILE A 281 -0.28 17.45 -2.29
CA ILE A 281 0.77 16.75 -3.01
C ILE A 281 2.03 17.64 -2.95
N PRO A 282 3.15 17.17 -2.38
CA PRO A 282 4.31 18.03 -2.14
C PRO A 282 4.99 18.50 -3.44
N LYS A 283 5.36 19.79 -3.48
CA LYS A 283 5.95 20.44 -4.68
C LYS A 283 7.40 20.04 -4.94
N ASP A 284 8.09 19.56 -3.93
CA ASP A 284 9.44 18.99 -4.00
C ASP A 284 9.44 17.53 -4.51
N GLY A 285 8.26 16.98 -4.77
CA GLY A 285 8.09 15.71 -5.46
C GLY A 285 7.17 14.75 -4.71
N SER A 286 6.44 13.95 -5.48
CA SER A 286 5.71 12.78 -5.01
C SER A 286 5.82 11.66 -6.05
N ILE A 287 5.03 10.61 -5.89
CA ILE A 287 4.80 9.62 -6.93
C ILE A 287 3.31 9.37 -7.05
N VAL A 288 2.90 8.90 -8.22
CA VAL A 288 1.57 8.32 -8.42
C VAL A 288 1.74 6.81 -8.56
N ASN A 289 1.15 6.03 -7.67
CA ASN A 289 1.17 4.58 -7.76
C ASN A 289 -0.14 4.07 -8.33
N GLY A 290 -0.04 3.08 -9.22
CA GLY A 290 -1.17 2.24 -9.57
C GLY A 290 -1.41 1.19 -8.48
N ASP A 291 -2.67 0.94 -8.15
CA ASP A 291 -3.09 -0.10 -7.22
C ASP A 291 -3.46 -1.38 -8.00
N PRO A 292 -2.58 -2.40 -8.07
CA PRO A 292 -2.69 -3.44 -9.10
C PRO A 292 -3.78 -4.48 -8.84
N ILE A 293 -4.24 -5.10 -9.92
CA ILE A 293 -4.97 -6.36 -9.94
C ILE A 293 -4.34 -7.32 -10.96
N ALA A 294 -4.26 -8.60 -10.62
CA ALA A 294 -3.60 -9.62 -11.45
C ALA A 294 -4.27 -11.00 -11.32
N LEU A 295 -4.14 -11.80 -12.37
CA LEU A 295 -4.49 -13.22 -12.37
C LEU A 295 -3.33 -14.02 -11.75
N LEU A 296 -3.64 -14.93 -10.83
CA LEU A 296 -2.63 -15.83 -10.26
C LEU A 296 -2.51 -17.11 -11.08
N VAL A 297 -1.29 -17.64 -11.19
CA VAL A 297 -1.03 -18.96 -11.83
C VAL A 297 -1.75 -20.11 -11.15
N THR A 298 -2.19 -19.90 -9.90
CA THR A 298 -2.90 -20.87 -9.06
C THR A 298 -4.40 -20.90 -9.30
N SER A 299 -4.92 -20.03 -10.18
CA SER A 299 -6.35 -19.92 -10.48
C SER A 299 -6.91 -21.23 -11.05
N GLU A 300 -7.93 -21.79 -10.39
CA GLU A 300 -8.66 -22.96 -10.90
C GLU A 300 -9.79 -22.55 -11.87
N HIS A 301 -10.13 -21.25 -11.89
CA HIS A 301 -11.18 -20.67 -12.72
C HIS A 301 -10.70 -19.45 -13.54
N PRO A 302 -9.67 -19.58 -14.40
CA PRO A 302 -9.00 -18.45 -15.03
C PRO A 302 -9.91 -17.55 -15.87
N ASP A 303 -10.90 -18.10 -16.57
CA ASP A 303 -11.85 -17.31 -17.36
C ASP A 303 -12.77 -16.47 -16.46
N ALA A 304 -13.26 -17.06 -15.36
CA ALA A 304 -14.11 -16.37 -14.39
C ALA A 304 -13.33 -15.32 -13.59
N ALA A 305 -12.08 -15.63 -13.24
CA ALA A 305 -11.16 -14.72 -12.58
C ALA A 305 -10.87 -13.49 -13.45
N GLN A 306 -10.57 -13.71 -14.74
CA GLN A 306 -10.38 -12.62 -15.70
C GLN A 306 -11.67 -11.81 -15.92
N ALA A 307 -12.85 -12.43 -15.88
CA ALA A 307 -14.11 -11.69 -15.91
C ALA A 307 -14.28 -10.74 -14.70
N PHE A 308 -13.85 -11.17 -13.51
CA PHE A 308 -13.79 -10.28 -12.33
C PHE A 308 -12.77 -9.15 -12.54
N ILE A 309 -11.58 -9.45 -13.05
CA ILE A 309 -10.56 -8.45 -13.35
C ILE A 309 -11.08 -7.41 -14.37
N ALA A 310 -11.71 -7.87 -15.45
CA ALA A 310 -12.32 -7.00 -16.46
C ALA A 310 -13.37 -6.08 -15.82
N TRP A 311 -14.23 -6.63 -14.95
CA TRP A 311 -15.21 -5.83 -14.23
C TRP A 311 -14.55 -4.78 -13.33
N VAL A 312 -13.56 -5.15 -12.51
CA VAL A 312 -12.83 -4.22 -11.63
C VAL A 312 -12.23 -3.05 -12.42
N LEU A 313 -11.72 -3.34 -13.62
CA LEU A 313 -11.10 -2.34 -14.50
C LEU A 313 -12.13 -1.53 -15.32
N SER A 314 -13.37 -2.01 -15.44
CA SER A 314 -14.41 -1.36 -16.23
C SER A 314 -14.90 -0.05 -15.59
N VAL A 315 -15.59 0.78 -16.39
CA VAL A 315 -16.24 2.00 -15.88
C VAL A 315 -17.21 1.67 -14.75
N ASP A 316 -18.00 0.58 -14.88
CA ASP A 316 -18.98 0.21 -13.87
C ASP A 316 -18.34 -0.31 -12.58
N GLY A 317 -17.29 -1.12 -12.67
CA GLY A 317 -16.58 -1.60 -11.48
C GLY A 317 -15.83 -0.49 -10.76
N GLN A 318 -15.23 0.44 -11.49
CA GLN A 318 -14.50 1.56 -10.89
C GLN A 318 -15.41 2.64 -10.26
N LYS A 319 -16.74 2.57 -10.43
CA LYS A 319 -17.67 3.44 -9.69
C LYS A 319 -17.58 3.25 -8.17
N ILE A 320 -17.16 2.08 -7.68
CA ILE A 320 -17.01 1.85 -6.23
C ILE A 320 -16.00 2.82 -5.61
N TRP A 321 -15.02 3.32 -6.38
CA TRP A 321 -14.01 4.27 -5.90
C TRP A 321 -14.58 5.64 -5.57
N LEU A 322 -15.71 6.00 -6.20
CA LEU A 322 -16.43 7.26 -5.99
C LEU A 322 -17.24 7.29 -4.70
N ASP A 323 -17.30 6.19 -3.94
CA ASP A 323 -18.01 6.18 -2.68
C ASP A 323 -17.36 7.12 -1.67
N GLU A 324 -18.18 7.85 -0.90
CA GLU A 324 -17.70 8.87 0.04
C GLU A 324 -16.93 8.29 1.23
N ASP A 325 -17.07 7.00 1.50
CA ASP A 325 -16.30 6.31 2.54
C ASP A 325 -14.99 5.72 1.99
N ILE A 326 -14.86 5.57 0.66
CA ILE A 326 -13.67 5.04 -0.02
C ILE A 326 -12.76 6.15 -0.58
N ASN A 327 -13.33 7.12 -1.31
CA ASN A 327 -12.65 8.28 -1.90
C ASN A 327 -11.34 7.98 -2.63
N ARG A 328 -11.31 6.91 -3.44
CA ARG A 328 -10.12 6.57 -4.24
C ARG A 328 -10.24 7.10 -5.66
N LEU A 329 -9.11 7.35 -6.29
CA LEU A 329 -9.07 7.83 -7.66
C LEU A 329 -9.16 6.64 -8.64
N PRO A 330 -10.18 6.57 -9.50
CA PRO A 330 -10.25 5.54 -10.54
C PRO A 330 -9.10 5.74 -11.54
N ILE A 331 -8.52 4.65 -12.05
CA ILE A 331 -7.60 4.78 -13.18
C ILE A 331 -8.33 5.18 -14.47
N ASN A 332 -9.60 4.77 -14.62
CA ASN A 332 -10.40 5.04 -15.80
C ASN A 332 -11.12 6.39 -15.66
N PRO A 333 -10.68 7.46 -16.35
CA PRO A 333 -11.28 8.78 -16.19
C PRO A 333 -12.73 8.85 -16.66
N LYS A 334 -13.19 7.92 -17.52
CA LYS A 334 -14.58 7.87 -18.00
C LYS A 334 -15.57 7.62 -16.85
N VAL A 335 -15.10 7.14 -15.69
CA VAL A 335 -15.90 7.02 -14.47
C VAL A 335 -16.49 8.38 -14.07
N PHE A 336 -15.77 9.49 -14.28
CA PHE A 336 -16.26 10.84 -13.98
C PHE A 336 -17.38 11.32 -14.92
N ASP A 337 -17.57 10.67 -16.07
CA ASP A 337 -18.63 10.98 -17.04
C ASP A 337 -19.96 10.26 -16.72
N THR A 338 -19.94 9.36 -15.74
CA THR A 338 -21.14 8.66 -15.26
C THR A 338 -22.03 9.58 -14.41
N PRO A 339 -23.33 9.26 -14.23
CA PRO A 339 -24.19 10.01 -13.31
C PRO A 339 -23.64 10.12 -11.88
N GLU A 340 -22.99 9.09 -11.37
CA GLU A 340 -22.31 9.05 -10.07
C GLU A 340 -21.06 9.92 -10.08
N GLY A 341 -20.22 9.78 -11.12
CA GLY A 341 -19.00 10.55 -11.29
C GLY A 341 -19.23 12.06 -11.37
N ARG A 342 -20.29 12.48 -12.08
CA ARG A 342 -20.67 13.90 -12.17
C ARG A 342 -21.06 14.54 -10.83
N LYS A 343 -21.42 13.74 -9.82
CA LYS A 343 -21.70 14.24 -8.46
C LYS A 343 -20.42 14.43 -7.63
N ARG A 344 -19.29 13.88 -8.08
CA ARG A 344 -17.99 13.91 -7.39
C ARG A 344 -17.00 14.88 -8.05
N ALA A 345 -17.43 16.13 -8.25
CA ALA A 345 -16.57 17.19 -8.79
C ALA A 345 -15.31 17.41 -7.93
N ASP A 346 -15.44 17.26 -6.61
CA ASP A 346 -14.34 17.30 -5.64
C ASP A 346 -13.25 16.25 -5.90
N LEU A 347 -13.66 15.04 -6.25
CA LEU A 347 -12.75 13.93 -6.54
C LEU A 347 -12.19 14.02 -7.96
N LYS A 348 -12.97 14.53 -8.91
CA LYS A 348 -12.50 14.84 -10.26
C LYS A 348 -11.40 15.90 -10.25
N ASP A 349 -11.58 16.98 -9.49
CA ASP A 349 -10.55 18.02 -9.32
C ASP A 349 -9.28 17.43 -8.70
N SER A 350 -9.44 16.52 -7.74
CA SER A 350 -8.33 15.78 -7.15
C SER A 350 -7.61 14.88 -8.17
N TYR A 351 -8.36 14.14 -8.98
CA TYR A 351 -7.80 13.34 -10.09
C TYR A 351 -6.98 14.22 -11.05
N GLU A 352 -7.54 15.35 -11.49
CA GLU A 352 -6.87 16.26 -12.42
C GLU A 352 -5.59 16.86 -11.83
N ARG A 353 -5.56 17.15 -10.52
CA ARG A 353 -4.34 17.57 -9.83
C ARG A 353 -3.30 16.45 -9.78
N THR A 354 -3.72 15.24 -9.45
CA THR A 354 -2.82 14.08 -9.33
C THR A 354 -2.13 13.77 -10.65
N ILE A 355 -2.86 13.71 -11.77
CA ILE A 355 -2.26 13.40 -13.08
C ILE A 355 -1.34 14.51 -13.61
N LYS A 356 -1.47 15.74 -13.11
CA LYS A 356 -0.63 16.91 -13.44
C LYS A 356 0.50 17.12 -12.43
N SER A 357 0.55 16.33 -11.36
CA SER A 357 1.49 16.55 -10.27
C SER A 357 2.93 16.29 -10.70
N THR A 358 3.87 16.99 -10.05
CA THR A 358 5.30 16.74 -10.23
C THR A 358 5.65 15.42 -9.55
N THR A 359 6.04 14.44 -10.34
CA THR A 359 6.54 13.17 -9.84
C THR A 359 8.06 13.08 -9.97
N ILE A 360 8.66 12.33 -9.04
CA ILE A 360 10.06 11.95 -9.17
C ILE A 360 10.22 10.69 -10.02
N GLN A 361 11.40 10.52 -10.59
CA GLN A 361 11.85 9.21 -11.04
C GLN A 361 12.11 8.36 -9.80
N PHE A 362 11.19 7.43 -9.53
CA PHE A 362 11.25 6.56 -8.36
C PHE A 362 11.71 5.16 -8.76
N SER A 363 12.75 4.66 -8.09
CA SER A 363 13.22 3.29 -8.26
C SER A 363 12.60 2.37 -7.22
N GLU A 364 11.69 1.51 -7.66
CA GLU A 364 11.08 0.45 -6.83
C GLU A 364 12.14 -0.55 -6.34
N GLU A 365 13.12 -0.87 -7.19
CA GLU A 365 14.23 -1.77 -6.83
C GLU A 365 15.10 -1.18 -5.72
N LEU A 366 15.41 0.12 -5.82
CA LEU A 366 16.19 0.81 -4.81
C LEU A 366 15.43 0.89 -3.48
N ALA A 367 14.14 1.23 -3.50
CA ALA A 367 13.30 1.26 -2.30
C ALA A 367 13.29 -0.11 -1.59
N LEU A 368 13.00 -1.19 -2.34
CA LEU A 368 13.00 -2.56 -1.81
C LEU A 368 14.34 -2.98 -1.22
N SER A 369 15.46 -2.51 -1.79
CA SER A 369 16.79 -2.92 -1.38
C SER A 369 17.12 -2.58 0.09
N TYR A 370 16.50 -1.55 0.66
CA TYR A 370 16.76 -1.08 2.04
C TYR A 370 15.50 -0.95 2.93
N GLU A 371 14.32 -1.33 2.43
CA GLU A 371 13.02 -1.06 3.08
C GLU A 371 13.00 -1.45 4.57
N GLU A 372 13.35 -2.68 4.91
CA GLU A 372 13.36 -3.16 6.30
C GLU A 372 14.38 -2.41 7.16
N ALA A 373 15.58 -2.18 6.63
CA ALA A 373 16.59 -1.41 7.34
C ALA A 373 16.11 0.02 7.63
N MET A 374 15.47 0.68 6.66
CA MET A 374 14.88 2.01 6.85
C MET A 374 13.76 1.98 7.90
N ARG A 375 12.79 1.05 7.78
CA ARG A 375 11.65 0.93 8.71
C ARG A 375 12.13 0.75 10.15
N TRP A 376 13.03 -0.19 10.39
CA TRP A 376 13.50 -0.53 11.74
C TRP A 376 14.50 0.48 12.30
N PHE A 377 15.29 1.15 11.45
CA PHE A 377 16.15 2.25 11.90
C PHE A 377 15.33 3.48 12.29
N PHE A 378 14.31 3.84 11.51
CA PHE A 378 13.35 4.89 11.86
C PHE A 378 12.67 4.56 13.20
N HIS A 379 12.14 3.34 13.34
CA HIS A 379 11.51 2.89 14.57
C HIS A 379 12.44 3.00 15.77
N ALA A 380 13.68 2.51 15.65
CA ALA A 380 14.65 2.54 16.75
C ALA A 380 15.05 3.97 17.15
N THR A 381 15.37 4.82 16.17
CA THR A 381 16.03 6.11 16.41
C THR A 381 15.04 7.27 16.56
N LEU A 382 13.88 7.22 15.90
CA LEU A 382 12.93 8.33 15.84
C LEU A 382 11.64 8.06 16.61
N VAL A 383 11.30 6.79 16.87
CA VAL A 383 10.12 6.39 17.67
C VAL A 383 10.51 5.95 19.08
N LYS A 384 11.44 5.00 19.23
CA LYS A 384 11.84 4.52 20.57
C LYS A 384 12.73 5.51 21.35
N ALA A 385 13.41 6.42 20.66
CA ALA A 385 14.20 7.51 21.25
C ALA A 385 13.54 8.89 21.04
N HIS A 386 12.22 8.90 20.80
CA HIS A 386 11.49 10.09 20.39
C HIS A 386 11.51 11.22 21.43
N SER A 387 11.42 10.89 22.72
CA SER A 387 11.44 11.92 23.78
C SER A 387 12.76 12.69 23.77
N GLU A 388 13.89 11.98 23.68
CA GLU A 388 15.22 12.59 23.61
C GLU A 388 15.39 13.39 22.32
N LEU A 389 14.94 12.86 21.18
CA LEU A 389 14.96 13.56 19.90
C LEU A 389 14.21 14.89 19.97
N GLN A 390 12.97 14.87 20.47
CA GLN A 390 12.10 16.03 20.52
C GLN A 390 12.61 17.09 21.49
N GLU A 391 13.18 16.67 22.63
CA GLU A 391 13.83 17.58 23.58
C GLU A 391 15.04 18.27 22.93
N THR A 392 15.93 17.51 22.29
CA THR A 392 17.10 18.04 21.59
C THR A 392 16.69 19.01 20.48
N TRP A 393 15.73 18.62 19.66
CA TRP A 393 15.26 19.47 18.56
C TRP A 393 14.61 20.76 19.05
N ARG A 394 13.75 20.67 20.07
CA ARG A 394 13.14 21.85 20.69
C ARG A 394 14.20 22.82 21.21
N ALA A 395 15.23 22.32 21.89
CA ALA A 395 16.30 23.16 22.42
C ALA A 395 17.08 23.87 21.29
N LEU A 396 17.45 23.13 20.24
CA LEU A 396 18.14 23.67 19.07
C LEU A 396 17.31 24.74 18.35
N ALA A 397 16.04 24.44 18.07
CA ALA A 397 15.15 25.35 17.36
C ALA A 397 14.88 26.63 18.16
N ILE A 398 14.63 26.53 19.46
CA ILE A 398 14.45 27.70 20.34
C ILE A 398 15.73 28.55 20.37
N ALA A 399 16.90 27.92 20.54
CA ALA A 399 18.18 28.65 20.53
C ALA A 399 18.38 29.41 19.20
N ARG A 400 18.07 28.77 18.06
CA ARG A 400 18.15 29.39 16.74
C ARG A 400 17.16 30.52 16.54
N LEU A 401 15.90 30.36 16.96
CA LEU A 401 14.84 31.35 16.80
C LEU A 401 15.04 32.57 17.72
N GLN A 402 15.67 32.37 18.88
CA GLN A 402 16.06 33.44 19.80
C GLN A 402 17.39 34.10 19.45
N GLY A 403 18.07 33.66 18.39
CA GLY A 403 19.36 34.20 17.97
C GLY A 403 20.53 33.88 18.91
N LYS A 404 20.40 32.86 19.76
CA LYS A 404 21.45 32.42 20.69
C LYS A 404 22.58 31.64 20.01
N ILE A 405 22.30 31.07 18.84
CA ILE A 405 23.29 30.37 18.01
C ILE A 405 23.18 30.87 16.56
N SER A 406 24.30 30.84 15.84
CA SER A 406 24.34 31.22 14.43
C SER A 406 23.59 30.19 13.55
N ARG A 407 23.26 30.56 12.30
CA ARG A 407 22.73 29.61 11.31
C ARG A 407 23.73 28.47 11.07
N GLU A 408 25.03 28.78 11.06
CA GLU A 408 26.09 27.80 10.83
C GLU A 408 26.16 26.77 11.96
N ASP A 409 26.19 27.22 13.21
CA ASP A 409 26.17 26.34 14.38
C ASP A 409 24.91 25.47 14.42
N PHE A 410 23.76 26.07 14.10
CA PHE A 410 22.50 25.34 14.02
C PHE A 410 22.53 24.21 12.98
N LEU A 411 23.01 24.49 11.77
CA LEU A 411 23.13 23.48 10.71
C LEU A 411 24.15 22.40 11.07
N LYS A 412 25.26 22.77 11.72
CA LYS A 412 26.26 21.83 12.22
C LYS A 412 25.67 20.89 13.29
N LEU A 413 24.91 21.42 14.23
CA LEU A 413 24.27 20.61 15.27
C LEU A 413 23.16 19.72 14.72
N ILE A 414 22.38 20.19 13.72
CA ILE A 414 21.46 19.33 12.97
C ILE A 414 22.21 18.19 12.28
N ASP A 415 23.33 18.49 11.63
CA ASP A 415 24.14 17.48 10.97
C ASP A 415 24.68 16.45 11.97
N GLU A 416 25.19 16.89 13.12
CA GLU A 416 25.58 16.00 14.21
C GLU A 416 24.41 15.20 14.79
N MET A 417 23.18 15.73 14.78
CA MET A 417 21.99 15.06 15.31
C MET A 417 21.38 14.03 14.34
N ALA A 418 21.34 14.36 13.05
CA ALA A 418 20.46 13.72 12.08
C ALA A 418 21.16 13.08 10.88
N ASN A 419 22.45 13.37 10.65
CA ASN A 419 23.20 12.75 9.55
C ASN A 419 23.42 11.25 9.79
N PRO A 420 22.90 10.33 8.94
CA PRO A 420 23.05 8.90 9.16
C PRO A 420 24.51 8.43 9.00
N LEU A 421 25.33 9.18 8.25
CA LEU A 421 26.75 8.89 8.03
C LEU A 421 27.64 9.27 9.23
N LYS A 422 27.08 9.97 10.22
CA LYS A 422 27.72 10.23 11.52
C LYS A 422 27.20 9.32 12.63
N PHE A 423 26.20 8.49 12.33
CA PHE A 423 25.60 7.57 13.29
C PHE A 423 26.46 6.31 13.44
N LYS A 424 27.37 6.31 14.42
CA LYS A 424 28.24 5.15 14.71
C LYS A 424 27.63 4.25 15.79
N PHE A 425 27.62 2.95 15.55
CA PHE A 425 27.12 1.96 16.51
C PHE A 425 27.88 0.63 16.35
N LYS A 426 27.78 -0.23 17.38
CA LYS A 426 28.24 -1.63 17.28
C LYS A 426 27.07 -2.54 16.95
N ASP A 427 27.19 -3.39 15.95
CA ASP A 427 26.15 -4.38 15.68
C ASP A 427 26.09 -5.46 16.78
N PRO A 428 25.12 -6.39 16.75
CA PRO A 428 25.04 -7.49 17.72
C PRO A 428 26.26 -8.43 17.76
N ASN A 429 27.14 -8.39 16.76
CA ASN A 429 28.40 -9.15 16.73
C ASN A 429 29.57 -8.35 17.32
N GLY A 430 29.37 -7.08 17.67
CA GLY A 430 30.37 -6.19 18.24
C GLY A 430 31.17 -5.41 17.20
N GLU A 431 30.82 -5.48 15.92
CA GLU A 431 31.50 -4.77 14.84
C GLU A 431 30.99 -3.33 14.72
N TRP A 432 31.90 -2.38 14.49
CA TRP A 432 31.54 -0.98 14.32
C TRP A 432 31.02 -0.70 12.91
N HIS A 433 29.86 -0.07 12.84
CA HIS A 433 29.21 0.31 11.58
C HIS A 433 28.74 1.76 11.62
N THR A 434 28.38 2.25 10.45
CA THR A 434 27.67 3.52 10.24
C THR A 434 26.45 3.22 9.37
N PHE A 435 25.37 3.97 9.55
CA PHE A 435 24.12 3.71 8.82
C PHE A 435 24.16 4.28 7.39
N THR A 436 25.04 3.71 6.54
CA THR A 436 25.08 4.02 5.10
C THR A 436 23.99 3.26 4.34
N MET A 437 23.72 3.65 3.10
CA MET A 437 22.77 2.92 2.24
C MET A 437 23.26 1.49 1.99
N GLU A 438 24.56 1.31 1.73
CA GLU A 438 25.16 0.00 1.47
C GLU A 438 25.03 -0.91 2.69
N TYR A 439 25.26 -0.37 3.89
CA TYR A 439 25.03 -1.12 5.13
C TYR A 439 23.56 -1.51 5.27
N ALA A 440 22.64 -0.56 5.09
CA ALA A 440 21.21 -0.81 5.16
C ALA A 440 20.78 -1.92 4.19
N GLN A 441 21.27 -1.88 2.94
CA GLN A 441 21.04 -2.91 1.94
C GLN A 441 21.58 -4.28 2.36
N SER A 442 22.80 -4.32 2.91
CA SER A 442 23.46 -5.57 3.32
C SER A 442 22.72 -6.34 4.43
N ILE A 443 21.97 -5.63 5.28
CA ILE A 443 21.25 -6.24 6.42
C ILE A 443 19.74 -6.38 6.18
N ASN A 444 19.24 -5.88 5.04
CA ASN A 444 17.81 -5.76 4.77
C ASN A 444 17.07 -7.11 4.86
N GLU A 445 17.60 -8.13 4.17
CA GLU A 445 17.03 -9.48 4.20
C GLU A 445 17.13 -10.13 5.60
N LYS A 446 18.23 -9.87 6.32
CA LYS A 446 18.43 -10.41 7.66
C LYS A 446 17.44 -9.81 8.67
N LEU A 447 17.15 -8.52 8.56
CA LEU A 447 16.12 -7.86 9.37
C LEU A 447 14.73 -8.46 9.15
N LEU A 448 14.41 -8.87 7.92
CA LEU A 448 13.15 -9.54 7.62
C LEU A 448 13.08 -10.93 8.28
N LYS A 449 14.12 -11.75 8.07
CA LYS A 449 14.11 -13.20 8.37
C LYS A 449 14.53 -13.58 9.78
N ASP A 450 15.27 -12.72 10.49
CA ASP A 450 15.82 -13.01 11.82
C ASP A 450 15.27 -12.03 12.88
N PRO A 451 14.15 -12.39 13.55
CA PRO A 451 13.55 -11.55 14.58
C PRO A 451 14.48 -11.27 15.77
N GLU A 452 15.35 -12.20 16.15
CA GLU A 452 16.27 -12.00 17.28
C GLU A 452 17.35 -10.98 16.93
N PHE A 453 17.96 -11.10 15.76
CA PHE A 453 18.92 -10.12 15.25
C PHE A 453 18.28 -8.73 15.17
N ARG A 454 17.07 -8.66 14.62
CA ARG A 454 16.29 -7.41 14.52
C ARG A 454 16.06 -6.77 15.88
N ILE A 455 15.59 -7.52 16.88
CA ILE A 455 15.34 -6.99 18.23
C ILE A 455 16.63 -6.44 18.86
N LYS A 456 17.75 -7.18 18.76
CA LYS A 456 19.04 -6.76 19.29
C LYS A 456 19.53 -5.48 18.62
N LEU A 457 19.50 -5.43 17.29
CA LEU A 457 19.98 -4.28 16.52
C LEU A 457 19.12 -3.03 16.77
N VAL A 458 17.79 -3.16 16.85
CA VAL A 458 16.87 -2.06 17.20
C VAL A 458 17.20 -1.47 18.58
N ASN A 459 17.53 -2.30 19.56
CA ASN A 459 17.92 -1.80 20.88
C ASN A 459 19.27 -1.05 20.83
N THR A 460 20.25 -1.59 20.09
CA THR A 460 21.53 -0.91 19.89
C THR A 460 21.34 0.46 19.21
N TRP A 461 20.56 0.53 18.13
CA TRP A 461 20.29 1.78 17.43
C TRP A 461 19.56 2.79 18.32
N ARG A 462 18.57 2.34 19.10
CA ARG A 462 17.89 3.22 20.07
C ARG A 462 18.87 3.83 21.06
N ASP A 463 19.72 3.00 21.67
CA ASP A 463 20.62 3.46 22.73
C ASP A 463 21.70 4.41 22.18
N ALA A 464 22.25 4.10 21.00
CA ALA A 464 23.16 4.99 20.29
C ALA A 464 22.50 6.32 19.87
N ALA A 465 21.22 6.31 19.48
CA ALA A 465 20.47 7.53 19.17
C ALA A 465 20.27 8.42 20.40
N LYS A 466 19.89 7.83 21.54
CA LYS A 466 19.75 8.58 22.80
C LYS A 466 21.07 9.23 23.22
N GLU A 467 22.18 8.50 23.14
CA GLU A 467 23.51 9.04 23.43
C GLU A 467 23.87 10.18 22.47
N ARG A 468 23.58 10.02 21.18
CA ARG A 468 23.80 11.05 20.16
C ARG A 468 23.01 12.33 20.46
N TYR A 469 21.73 12.21 20.78
CA TYR A 469 20.87 13.36 21.10
C TYR A 469 21.32 14.09 22.36
N ALA A 470 21.76 13.35 23.39
CA ALA A 470 22.33 13.92 24.61
C ALA A 470 23.63 14.69 24.33
N LYS A 471 24.52 14.17 23.49
CA LYS A 471 25.76 14.85 23.08
C LYS A 471 25.48 16.16 22.35
N VAL A 472 24.50 16.18 21.44
CA VAL A 472 24.11 17.41 20.73
C VAL A 472 23.56 18.47 21.70
N LEU A 473 22.78 18.06 22.72
CA LEU A 473 22.34 18.97 23.78
C LEU A 473 23.50 19.53 24.60
N GLU A 474 24.50 18.70 24.91
CA GLU A 474 25.71 19.14 25.62
C GLU A 474 26.49 20.18 24.81
N GLU A 475 26.71 19.92 23.51
CA GLU A 475 27.37 20.86 22.61
C GLU A 475 26.59 22.17 22.46
N LEU A 476 25.25 22.10 22.38
CA LEU A 476 24.41 23.30 22.39
C LEU A 476 24.65 24.13 23.66
N ARG A 477 24.66 23.50 24.84
CA ARG A 477 24.91 24.18 26.12
C ARG A 477 26.28 24.84 26.15
N LYS A 478 27.31 24.20 25.59
CA LYS A 478 28.66 24.80 25.49
C LYS A 478 28.67 26.09 24.66
N ILE A 479 27.85 26.16 23.60
CA ILE A 479 27.74 27.34 22.74
C ILE A 479 26.92 28.45 23.40
N THR A 480 25.83 28.10 24.10
CA THR A 480 24.90 29.09 24.67
C THR A 480 25.32 29.65 26.03
N GLY A 481 26.29 29.03 26.71
CA GLY A 481 26.55 29.27 28.14
C GLY A 481 25.39 28.77 28.99
#